data_AF-A0A2V6BSZ5-F1
#
_entry.id   AF-A0A2V6BSZ5-F1
#
_cell.length_a   1.000
_cell.length_b   1.000
_cell.length_c   1.000
_cell.angle_alpha   90.00
_cell.angle_beta   90.00
_cell.angle_gamma   90.00
#
_symmetry.space_group_name_H-M   'P 1'
#
loop_
_entity.id
_entity.type
_entity.pdbx_description
1 polymer ?
#
loop_
_entity_poly.entity_id
_entity_poly.type
_entity_poly.pdbx_seq_one_letter_code
_entity_poly.pdbx_strand_id
1 'polypeptide(L)'
;MAAEDSDTGIKIYLREIGQIPLLTPDQEIELAAKIKKGDREARALMIRSNLRLVVKIAHDYANLGLPLLDLISEGNIGLMKAVERFDPAKGGKLSTYAAWWIKQSIKRALANQSKTIRLPVHLVDKISKMRRVSLQM
;
A
#
# COMPACT_ATOMS: atom_id res chain seq x y z
N MET A 1 -0.66 22.94 -16.12
CA MET A 1 -0.47 21.74 -16.96
C MET A 1 -0.18 20.49 -16.13
N ALA A 2 0.95 20.38 -15.40
CA ALA A 2 1.28 19.15 -14.65
C ALA A 2 0.28 18.69 -13.55
N ALA A 3 -0.48 19.63 -12.96
CA ALA A 3 -1.47 19.31 -11.93
C ALA A 3 -2.76 18.68 -12.50
N GLU A 4 -3.16 19.03 -13.73
CA GLU A 4 -4.38 18.50 -14.37
C GLU A 4 -4.17 17.08 -14.93
N ASP A 5 -2.98 16.78 -15.43
CA ASP A 5 -2.59 15.44 -15.88
C ASP A 5 -2.53 14.44 -14.72
N SER A 6 -2.06 14.89 -13.55
CA SER A 6 -1.99 14.05 -12.33
C SER A 6 -3.38 13.68 -11.80
N ASP A 7 -4.32 14.63 -11.81
CA ASP A 7 -5.71 14.40 -11.39
C ASP A 7 -6.46 13.48 -12.38
N THR A 8 -6.17 13.60 -13.67
CA THR A 8 -6.72 12.73 -14.71
C THR A 8 -6.19 11.29 -14.58
N GLY A 9 -4.88 11.12 -14.33
CA GLY A 9 -4.26 9.81 -14.13
C GLY A 9 -4.83 9.08 -12.89
N ILE A 10 -5.04 9.81 -11.78
CA ILE A 10 -5.67 9.24 -10.58
C ILE A 10 -7.08 8.76 -10.89
N LYS A 11 -7.89 9.57 -11.59
CA LYS A 11 -9.28 9.21 -11.91
C LYS A 11 -9.37 7.95 -12.78
N ILE A 12 -8.50 7.81 -13.78
CA ILE A 12 -8.43 6.61 -14.63
C ILE A 12 -8.07 5.39 -13.77
N TYR A 13 -7.01 5.50 -12.96
CA TYR A 13 -6.57 4.42 -12.08
C TYR A 13 -7.68 3.96 -11.11
N LEU A 14 -8.37 4.90 -10.45
CA LEU A 14 -9.46 4.59 -9.53
C LEU A 14 -10.63 3.89 -10.22
N ARG A 15 -10.95 4.29 -11.46
CA ARG A 15 -11.99 3.65 -12.27
C ARG A 15 -11.61 2.23 -12.67
N GLU A 16 -10.35 1.97 -13.00
CA GLU A 16 -9.86 0.64 -13.37
C GLU A 16 -9.91 -0.32 -12.19
N ILE A 17 -9.35 0.07 -11.03
CA ILE A 17 -9.34 -0.80 -9.84
C ILE A 17 -10.74 -1.02 -9.26
N GLY A 18 -11.68 -0.10 -9.55
CA GLY A 18 -13.08 -0.20 -9.12
C GLY A 18 -13.88 -1.27 -9.88
N GLN A 19 -13.46 -1.64 -11.09
CA GLN A 19 -14.12 -2.67 -11.91
C GLN A 19 -13.77 -4.10 -11.46
N ILE A 20 -12.71 -4.26 -10.67
CA ILE A 20 -12.22 -5.57 -10.25
C ILE A 20 -13.02 -6.05 -9.03
N PRO A 21 -13.65 -7.24 -9.08
CA PRO A 21 -14.43 -7.73 -7.96
C PRO A 21 -13.54 -8.02 -6.75
N LEU A 22 -14.14 -7.83 -5.56
CA LEU A 22 -13.52 -8.20 -4.30
C LEU A 22 -13.52 -9.73 -4.15
N LEU A 23 -12.47 -10.26 -3.54
CA LEU A 23 -12.34 -11.69 -3.29
C LEU A 23 -13.10 -12.08 -2.03
N THR A 24 -13.72 -13.25 -2.06
CA THR A 24 -14.24 -13.92 -0.86
C THR A 24 -13.09 -14.59 -0.09
N PRO A 25 -13.27 -14.88 1.22
CA PRO A 25 -12.26 -15.60 1.99
C PRO A 25 -11.86 -16.94 1.37
N ASP A 26 -12.81 -17.68 0.80
CA ASP A 26 -12.54 -18.96 0.14
C ASP A 26 -11.67 -18.77 -1.12
N GLN A 27 -11.97 -17.75 -1.92
CA GLN A 27 -11.16 -17.39 -3.08
C GLN A 27 -9.74 -16.96 -2.69
N GLU A 28 -9.56 -16.26 -1.56
CA GLU A 28 -8.22 -15.92 -1.04
C GLU A 28 -7.42 -17.18 -0.72
N ILE A 29 -8.06 -18.21 -0.15
CA ILE A 29 -7.42 -19.50 0.17
C ILE A 29 -7.02 -20.24 -1.11
N GLU A 30 -7.93 -20.33 -2.08
CA GLU A 30 -7.66 -20.99 -3.37
C GLU A 30 -6.53 -20.30 -4.15
N LEU A 31 -6.56 -18.97 -4.21
CA LEU A 31 -5.52 -18.20 -4.89
C LEU A 31 -4.18 -18.33 -4.17
N ALA A 32 -4.15 -18.27 -2.84
CA ALA A 32 -2.92 -18.47 -2.09
C ALA A 32 -2.31 -19.86 -2.33
N ALA A 33 -3.12 -20.90 -2.45
CA ALA A 33 -2.65 -22.24 -2.80
C ALA A 33 -2.03 -22.30 -4.20
N LYS A 34 -2.62 -21.63 -5.19
CA LYS A 34 -2.07 -21.51 -6.56
C LYS A 34 -0.79 -20.68 -6.59
N ILE A 35 -0.72 -19.60 -5.83
CA ILE A 35 0.47 -18.74 -5.72
C ILE A 35 1.64 -19.51 -5.13
N LYS A 36 1.42 -20.35 -4.11
CA LYS A 36 2.46 -21.25 -3.56
C LYS A 36 3.01 -22.23 -4.60
N LYS A 37 2.23 -22.58 -5.62
CA LYS A 37 2.65 -23.41 -6.76
C LYS A 37 3.32 -22.61 -7.89
N GLY A 38 3.49 -21.29 -7.74
CA GLY A 38 4.14 -20.43 -8.72
C GLY A 38 3.20 -19.84 -9.79
N ASP A 39 1.88 -19.93 -9.60
CA ASP A 39 0.90 -19.36 -10.54
C ASP A 39 0.95 -17.81 -10.53
N ARG A 40 1.45 -17.25 -11.63
CA ARG A 40 1.62 -15.80 -11.81
C ARG A 40 0.28 -15.08 -12.03
N GLU A 41 -0.68 -15.74 -12.66
CA GLU A 41 -2.01 -15.18 -12.92
C GLU A 41 -2.80 -15.09 -11.61
N ALA A 42 -2.75 -16.14 -10.79
CA ALA A 42 -3.33 -16.12 -9.45
C ALA A 42 -2.73 -14.99 -8.58
N ARG A 43 -1.40 -14.80 -8.65
CA ARG A 43 -0.72 -13.69 -7.96
C ARG A 43 -1.21 -12.34 -8.45
N ALA A 44 -1.28 -12.13 -9.77
CA ALA A 44 -1.75 -10.89 -10.37
C ALA A 44 -3.20 -10.57 -9.99
N LEU A 45 -4.08 -11.58 -10.02
CA LEU A 45 -5.48 -11.44 -9.61
C LEU A 45 -5.60 -11.05 -8.13
N MET A 46 -4.88 -11.75 -7.25
CA MET A 46 -4.90 -11.47 -5.81
C MET A 46 -4.41 -10.05 -5.49
N ILE A 47 -3.39 -9.55 -6.20
CA ILE A 47 -2.92 -8.17 -6.08
C ILE A 47 -4.01 -7.19 -6.58
N ARG A 48 -4.50 -7.40 -7.81
CA ARG A 48 -5.45 -6.50 -8.48
C ARG A 48 -6.74 -6.31 -7.68
N SER A 49 -7.31 -7.38 -7.13
CA SER A 49 -8.52 -7.33 -6.30
C SER A 49 -8.34 -6.56 -4.99
N ASN A 50 -7.09 -6.35 -4.54
CA ASN A 50 -6.77 -5.68 -3.27
C ASN A 50 -6.20 -4.26 -3.44
N LEU A 51 -6.11 -3.73 -4.67
CA LEU A 51 -5.60 -2.37 -4.92
C LEU A 51 -6.43 -1.28 -4.22
N ARG A 52 -7.74 -1.50 -4.05
CA ARG A 52 -8.63 -0.58 -3.33
C ARG A 52 -8.23 -0.40 -1.86
N LEU A 53 -7.72 -1.46 -1.23
CA LEU A 53 -7.21 -1.38 0.14
C LEU A 53 -5.98 -0.49 0.23
N VAL A 54 -5.09 -0.57 -0.78
CA VAL A 54 -3.88 0.27 -0.83
C VAL A 54 -4.25 1.75 -0.92
N VAL A 55 -5.19 2.10 -1.81
CA VAL A 55 -5.66 3.48 -1.95
C VAL A 55 -6.24 4.00 -0.64
N LYS A 56 -7.09 3.20 0.02
CA LYS A 56 -7.67 3.58 1.32
C LYS A 56 -6.59 3.86 2.36
N ILE A 57 -5.59 3.00 2.48
CA ILE A 57 -4.50 3.19 3.45
C ILE A 57 -3.61 4.37 3.05
N ALA A 58 -3.30 4.55 1.77
CA ALA A 58 -2.44 5.63 1.30
C ALA A 58 -3.05 7.02 1.54
N HIS A 59 -4.37 7.13 1.49
CA HIS A 59 -5.09 8.37 1.80
C HIS A 59 -4.81 8.87 3.23
N ASP A 60 -4.63 7.97 4.20
CA ASP A 60 -4.29 8.33 5.59
C ASP A 60 -2.89 8.98 5.73
N TYR A 61 -2.04 8.83 4.71
CA TYR A 61 -0.67 9.36 4.67
C TYR A 61 -0.52 10.52 3.66
N ALA A 62 -1.62 10.99 3.08
CA ALA A 62 -1.61 12.15 2.19
C ALA A 62 -1.08 13.40 2.92
N ASN A 63 -0.50 14.33 2.16
CA ASN A 63 0.05 15.60 2.67
C ASN A 63 1.27 15.47 3.61
N LEU A 64 1.91 14.30 3.68
CA LEU A 64 3.14 14.08 4.46
C LEU A 64 4.44 14.29 3.66
N GLY A 65 4.37 14.95 2.50
CA GLY A 65 5.52 15.32 1.67
C GLY A 65 5.77 14.44 0.45
N LEU A 66 4.88 13.49 0.15
CA LEU A 66 4.87 12.76 -1.13
C LEU A 66 3.49 12.91 -1.81
N PRO A 67 3.45 12.99 -3.15
CA PRO A 67 2.22 12.89 -3.93
C PRO A 67 1.43 11.60 -3.63
N LEU A 68 0.10 11.65 -3.73
CA LEU A 68 -0.76 10.49 -3.45
C LEU A 68 -0.46 9.31 -4.37
N LEU A 69 -0.16 9.55 -5.65
CA LEU A 69 0.21 8.49 -6.61
C LEU A 69 1.48 7.74 -6.18
N ASP A 70 2.46 8.46 -5.62
CA ASP A 70 3.71 7.86 -5.16
C ASP A 70 3.46 7.01 -3.91
N LEU A 71 2.61 7.50 -2.98
CA LEU A 71 2.17 6.74 -1.82
C LEU A 71 1.42 5.46 -2.21
N ILE A 72 0.54 5.53 -3.22
CA ILE A 72 -0.18 4.37 -3.76
C ILE A 72 0.82 3.38 -4.37
N SER A 73 1.78 3.85 -5.16
CA SER A 73 2.79 3.00 -5.81
C SER A 73 3.67 2.28 -4.78
N GLU A 74 4.13 2.98 -3.76
CA GLU A 74 4.88 2.39 -2.65
C GLU A 74 4.04 1.43 -1.80
N GLY A 75 2.76 1.74 -1.61
CA GLY A 75 1.78 0.85 -0.99
C GLY A 75 1.55 -0.43 -1.80
N ASN A 76 1.49 -0.33 -3.14
CA ASN A 76 1.36 -1.47 -4.04
C ASN A 76 2.58 -2.41 -3.94
N ILE A 77 3.79 -1.85 -3.78
CA ILE A 77 5.00 -2.64 -3.49
C ILE A 77 4.86 -3.39 -2.16
N GLY A 78 4.28 -2.74 -1.14
CA GLY A 78 3.94 -3.40 0.13
C GLY A 78 2.95 -4.54 -0.05
N LEU A 79 1.87 -4.33 -0.80
CA LEU A 79 0.86 -5.35 -1.09
C LEU A 79 1.46 -6.55 -1.84
N MET A 80 2.32 -6.34 -2.83
CA MET A 80 2.99 -7.43 -3.56
C MET A 80 3.78 -8.33 -2.61
N LYS A 81 4.53 -7.74 -1.67
CA LYS A 81 5.29 -8.50 -0.64
C LYS A 81 4.36 -9.24 0.32
N ALA A 82 3.20 -8.65 0.64
CA ALA A 82 2.20 -9.31 1.46
C ALA A 82 1.64 -10.55 0.76
N VAL A 83 1.28 -10.44 -0.52
CA VAL A 83 0.73 -11.54 -1.31
C VAL A 83 1.74 -12.68 -1.44
N GLU A 84 3.03 -12.38 -1.66
CA GLU A 84 4.09 -13.40 -1.74
C GLU A 84 4.29 -14.19 -0.44
N ARG A 85 4.00 -13.57 0.71
CA ARG A 85 4.25 -14.15 2.05
C ARG A 85 2.97 -14.57 2.77
N PHE A 86 1.82 -14.41 2.12
CA PHE A 86 0.54 -14.67 2.74
C PHE A 86 0.34 -16.18 2.95
N ASP A 87 -0.11 -16.53 4.15
CA ASP A 87 -0.40 -17.92 4.51
C ASP A 87 -1.79 -18.03 5.15
N PRO A 88 -2.79 -18.56 4.41
CA PRO A 88 -4.14 -18.69 4.91
C PRO A 88 -4.26 -19.61 6.13
N ALA A 89 -3.33 -20.55 6.31
CA ALA A 89 -3.32 -21.50 7.43
C ALA A 89 -3.21 -20.81 8.80
N LYS A 90 -2.74 -19.55 8.85
CA LYS A 90 -2.60 -18.76 10.07
C LYS A 90 -3.92 -18.08 10.53
N GLY A 91 -5.04 -18.35 9.85
CA GLY A 91 -6.38 -17.96 10.32
C GLY A 91 -6.72 -16.47 10.17
N GLY A 92 -6.06 -15.75 9.25
CA GLY A 92 -6.29 -14.32 9.00
C GLY A 92 -6.61 -14.01 7.55
N LYS A 93 -7.49 -13.04 7.31
CA LYS A 93 -7.77 -12.50 5.97
C LYS A 93 -6.54 -11.83 5.38
N LEU A 94 -6.39 -11.85 4.06
CA LEU A 94 -5.29 -11.16 3.40
C LEU A 94 -5.29 -9.66 3.75
N SER A 95 -6.46 -9.03 3.80
CA SER A 95 -6.58 -7.60 4.11
C SER A 95 -5.91 -7.18 5.41
N THR A 96 -6.05 -7.98 6.47
CA THR A 96 -5.41 -7.74 7.78
C THR A 96 -3.89 -7.83 7.67
N TYR A 97 -3.38 -8.85 6.98
CA TYR A 97 -1.94 -9.06 6.80
C TYR A 97 -1.32 -8.00 5.88
N ALA A 98 -1.97 -7.73 4.75
CA ALA A 98 -1.54 -6.75 3.76
C ALA A 98 -1.50 -5.34 4.32
N ALA A 99 -2.44 -4.96 5.19
CA ALA A 99 -2.46 -3.62 5.79
C ALA A 99 -1.15 -3.28 6.53
N TRP A 100 -0.52 -4.24 7.21
CA TRP A 100 0.78 -4.04 7.86
C TRP A 100 1.89 -3.75 6.86
N TRP A 101 1.98 -4.56 5.79
CA TRP A 101 3.00 -4.39 4.76
C TRP A 101 2.83 -3.09 3.96
N ILE A 102 1.58 -2.72 3.65
CA ILE A 102 1.25 -1.47 2.95
C ILE A 102 1.70 -0.28 3.81
N LYS A 103 1.28 -0.23 5.09
CA LYS A 103 1.68 0.85 6.02
C LYS A 103 3.20 0.92 6.18
N GLN A 104 3.87 -0.22 6.32
CA GLN A 104 5.31 -0.26 6.47
C GLN A 104 6.04 0.25 5.22
N SER A 105 5.59 -0.15 4.03
CA SER A 105 6.18 0.31 2.76
C SER A 105 6.03 1.83 2.60
N ILE A 106 4.83 2.35 2.85
CA ILE A 106 4.54 3.79 2.77
C ILE A 106 5.37 4.59 3.78
N LYS A 107 5.43 4.17 5.05
CA LYS A 107 6.25 4.84 6.07
C LYS A 107 7.73 4.85 5.71
N ARG A 108 8.23 3.74 5.16
CA ARG A 108 9.61 3.63 4.70
C ARG A 108 9.88 4.58 3.53
N ALA A 109 8.96 4.68 2.57
CA ALA A 109 9.08 5.61 1.45
C ALA A 109 9.09 7.06 1.94
N LEU A 110 8.15 7.44 2.82
CA LEU A 110 8.12 8.76 3.45
C LEU A 110 9.44 9.09 4.16
N ALA A 111 10.00 8.16 4.95
CA ALA A 111 11.27 8.41 5.63
C ALA A 111 12.45 8.63 4.67
N ASN A 112 12.42 8.00 3.49
CA ASN A 112 13.53 8.03 2.54
C ASN A 112 13.42 9.11 1.47
N GLN A 113 12.20 9.49 1.07
CA GLN A 113 11.91 10.27 -0.14
C GLN A 113 11.13 11.57 0.14
N SER A 114 10.49 11.75 1.31
CA SER A 114 9.66 12.94 1.60
C SER A 114 10.42 14.26 1.71
N LYS A 115 11.75 14.20 1.77
CA LYS A 115 12.62 15.38 1.92
C LYS A 115 13.54 15.48 0.73
N THR A 116 13.72 16.70 0.23
CA THR A 116 14.68 17.03 -0.83
C THR A 116 16.08 16.54 -0.49
N ILE A 117 16.49 16.69 0.78
CA ILE A 117 17.72 16.10 1.31
C ILE A 117 17.35 14.90 2.16
N ARG A 118 17.83 13.73 1.73
CA ARG A 118 17.60 12.45 2.39
C ARG A 118 18.17 12.47 3.82
N LEU A 119 17.33 12.12 4.78
CA LEU A 119 17.74 11.90 6.17
C LEU A 119 17.68 10.40 6.51
N PRO A 120 18.60 9.88 7.36
CA PRO A 120 18.48 8.56 7.94
C PRO A 120 17.15 8.36 8.70
N VAL A 121 16.59 7.14 8.61
CA VAL A 121 15.25 6.80 9.15
C VAL A 121 15.14 7.12 10.65
N HIS A 122 16.18 6.83 11.43
CA HIS A 122 16.17 7.09 12.88
C HIS A 122 16.07 8.59 13.24
N LEU A 123 16.48 9.51 12.34
CA LEU A 123 16.31 10.95 12.55
C LEU A 123 14.87 11.36 12.23
N VAL A 124 14.28 10.78 11.19
CA VAL A 124 12.88 11.01 10.83
C VAL A 124 11.94 10.60 11.97
N ASP A 125 12.23 9.47 12.63
CA ASP A 125 11.46 8.99 13.79
C ASP A 125 11.54 9.97 14.97
N LYS A 126 12.74 10.49 15.28
CA LYS A 126 12.93 11.51 16.33
C LYS A 126 12.14 12.79 16.02
N ILE A 127 12.20 13.28 14.79
CA ILE A 127 11.45 14.47 14.34
C ILE A 127 9.94 14.24 14.47
N SER A 128 9.46 13.07 14.05
CA SER A 128 8.03 12.74 14.12
C SER A 128 7.52 12.67 15.57
N LYS A 129 8.35 12.13 16.49
CA LYS A 129 8.04 12.11 17.92
C LYS A 129 7.98 13.52 18.50
N MET A 130 8.94 14.39 18.17
CA MET A 130 8.95 15.79 18.61
C MET A 130 7.72 16.55 18.10
N ARG A 131 7.35 16.40 16.81
CA ARG A 131 6.14 17.02 16.24
C ARG A 131 4.88 16.57 16.97
N ARG A 132 4.77 15.29 17.33
CA ARG A 132 3.59 14.77 18.07
C ARG A 132 3.48 15.40 19.46
N VAL A 133 4.58 15.50 20.20
CA VAL A 133 4.59 16.13 21.54
C VAL A 133 4.22 17.61 21.44
N SER A 134 4.76 18.32 20.45
CA SER A 134 4.44 19.74 20.21
C SER A 134 2.98 19.99 19.83
N LEU A 135 2.27 19.01 19.26
CA LEU A 135 0.84 19.12 18.93
C LEU A 135 -0.09 18.80 20.12
N GLN A 136 0.44 18.24 21.21
CA GLN A 136 -0.30 17.92 22.43
C GLN A 136 -0.15 18.99 23.52
N MET A 137 0.75 19.96 23.32
CA MET A 137 0.87 21.18 24.12
C MET A 137 0.03 22.29 23.49
#